data_AF-A0A0L0GTT4-F1
#
_entry.id   AF-A0A0L0GTT4-F1
#
_cell.length_a   1.000
_cell.length_b   1.000
_cell.length_c   1.000
_cell.angle_alpha   90.00
_cell.angle_beta   90.00
_cell.angle_gamma   90.00
#
_symmetry.space_group_name_H-M   'P 1'
#
loop_
_entity.id
_entity.type
_entity.pdbx_description
1 polymer ?
#
loop_
_entity_poly.entity_id
_entity_poly.type
_entity_poly.pdbx_seq_one_letter_code
_entity_poly.pdbx_strand_id
1 'polypeptide(L)'
;MVPNIFYCKSWFRVKKKPIDLWSDKKARKKHESGEPYTVLVGSDTTPSHVIDVTKKAGWVSVGFLDEELREYLLYSFKLLANDQLFLSMAVHREFALNEGEGAGFMNVSNGTTYLFNEDGNTVVREERFNPHLLEESETKVDISGNYEAFPAFGDYQSIIRKER
;
A
#
# COMPACT_ATOMS: atom_id res chain seq x y z
N MET A 1 14.43 0.49 -16.48
CA MET A 1 13.35 -0.14 -17.30
C MET A 1 12.04 0.17 -16.60
N VAL A 2 11.03 0.67 -17.32
CA VAL A 2 9.71 0.90 -16.72
C VAL A 2 9.06 -0.47 -16.49
N PRO A 3 8.59 -0.80 -15.27
CA PRO A 3 7.99 -2.10 -15.00
C PRO A 3 6.69 -2.27 -15.79
N ASN A 4 6.39 -3.50 -16.21
CA ASN A 4 5.09 -3.82 -16.82
C ASN A 4 3.97 -3.52 -15.83
N ILE A 5 2.84 -3.01 -16.33
CA ILE A 5 1.69 -2.62 -15.51
C ILE A 5 0.47 -3.42 -15.95
N PHE A 6 -0.23 -4.01 -14.99
CA PHE A 6 -1.47 -4.74 -15.22
C PHE A 6 -2.59 -4.16 -14.35
N TYR A 7 -3.83 -4.37 -14.77
CA TYR A 7 -5.00 -3.81 -14.10
C TYR A 7 -6.04 -4.88 -13.82
N CYS A 8 -6.70 -4.78 -12.68
CA CYS A 8 -7.80 -5.67 -12.31
C CYS A 8 -8.84 -4.95 -11.45
N LYS A 9 -9.94 -5.63 -11.15
CA LYS A 9 -10.95 -5.11 -10.21
C LYS A 9 -10.39 -4.99 -8.80
N SER A 10 -9.70 -6.04 -8.34
CA SER A 10 -9.05 -6.10 -7.03
C SER A 10 -8.04 -7.24 -6.95
N TRP A 11 -7.09 -7.13 -6.04
CA TRP A 11 -6.17 -8.23 -5.71
C TRP A 11 -6.71 -9.11 -4.58
N PHE A 12 -6.85 -10.42 -4.81
CA PHE A 12 -7.27 -11.34 -3.77
C PHE A 12 -6.07 -11.81 -2.95
N ARG A 13 -5.77 -11.10 -1.86
CA ARG A 13 -4.60 -11.38 -0.97
C ARG A 13 -4.47 -12.84 -0.54
N VAL A 14 -5.55 -13.47 -0.06
CA VAL A 14 -5.52 -14.87 0.43
C VAL A 14 -5.21 -15.87 -0.69
N LYS A 15 -5.72 -15.63 -1.91
CA LYS A 15 -5.53 -16.51 -3.06
C LYS A 15 -4.41 -16.06 -4.00
N LYS A 16 -3.72 -14.97 -3.67
CA LYS A 16 -2.59 -14.38 -4.41
C LYS A 16 -2.87 -14.29 -5.92
N LYS A 17 -4.05 -13.76 -6.28
CA LYS A 17 -4.48 -13.67 -7.69
C LYS A 17 -5.33 -12.43 -7.97
N PRO A 18 -5.32 -11.93 -9.21
CA PRO A 18 -6.21 -10.85 -9.62
C PRO A 18 -7.67 -11.33 -9.69
N ILE A 19 -8.59 -10.44 -9.34
CA ILE A 19 -10.02 -10.59 -9.61
C ILE A 19 -10.34 -9.74 -10.83
N ASP A 20 -10.87 -10.37 -11.90
CA ASP A 20 -11.28 -9.72 -13.15
C ASP A 20 -10.15 -8.86 -13.75
N LEU A 21 -9.23 -9.49 -14.47
CA LEU A 21 -8.16 -8.81 -15.20
C LEU A 21 -8.75 -7.93 -16.30
N TRP A 22 -8.23 -6.72 -16.43
CA TRP A 22 -8.76 -5.70 -17.32
C TRP A 22 -7.76 -5.30 -18.39
N SER A 23 -8.30 -4.82 -19.52
CA SER A 23 -7.52 -4.07 -20.49
C SER A 23 -7.26 -2.64 -20.01
N ASP A 24 -6.19 -2.04 -20.50
CA ASP A 24 -5.85 -0.63 -20.28
C ASP A 24 -7.02 0.30 -20.56
N LYS A 25 -7.80 0.04 -21.62
CA LYS A 25 -8.96 0.86 -21.96
C LYS A 25 -10.02 0.87 -20.86
N LYS A 26 -10.29 -0.29 -20.23
CA LYS A 26 -11.27 -0.40 -19.14
C LYS A 26 -10.74 0.28 -17.88
N ALA A 27 -9.48 0.04 -17.53
CA ALA A 27 -8.85 0.63 -16.35
C ALA A 27 -8.69 2.16 -16.48
N ARG A 28 -8.32 2.67 -17.66
CA ARG A 28 -8.25 4.10 -17.96
C ARG A 28 -9.59 4.80 -17.74
N LYS A 29 -10.68 4.19 -18.22
CA LYS A 29 -12.04 4.72 -18.00
C LYS A 29 -12.38 4.81 -16.51
N LYS A 30 -11.94 3.85 -15.69
CA LYS A 30 -12.11 3.86 -14.22
C LYS A 30 -11.28 4.96 -13.56
N HIS A 31 -10.03 5.11 -13.99
CA HIS A 31 -9.16 6.18 -13.52
C HIS A 31 -9.74 7.57 -13.81
N GLU A 32 -10.15 7.83 -15.05
CA GLU A 32 -10.74 9.11 -15.49
C GLU A 32 -12.05 9.41 -14.75
N SER A 33 -12.87 8.39 -14.47
CA SER A 33 -14.12 8.55 -13.72
C SER A 33 -13.93 8.60 -12.20
N GLY A 34 -12.70 8.41 -11.70
CA GLY A 34 -12.36 8.30 -10.28
C GLY A 34 -12.95 7.07 -9.59
N GLU A 35 -13.38 6.07 -10.35
CA GLU A 35 -13.91 4.82 -9.82
C GLU A 35 -12.79 3.86 -9.38
N PRO A 36 -13.05 2.98 -8.40
CA PRO A 36 -12.03 2.06 -7.90
C PRO A 36 -11.44 1.11 -8.95
N TYR A 37 -10.14 0.90 -8.86
CA TYR A 37 -9.41 -0.14 -9.61
C TYR A 37 -8.10 -0.48 -8.91
N THR A 38 -7.50 -1.61 -9.30
CA THR A 38 -6.22 -2.07 -8.77
C THR A 38 -5.18 -2.17 -9.88
N VAL A 39 -3.95 -1.79 -9.54
CA VAL A 39 -2.76 -1.90 -10.39
C VAL A 39 -1.84 -2.99 -9.82
N LEU A 40 -1.30 -3.82 -10.70
CA LEU A 40 -0.29 -4.83 -10.38
C LEU A 40 0.99 -4.48 -11.12
N VAL A 41 2.09 -4.32 -10.38
CA VAL A 41 3.37 -3.85 -10.93
C VAL A 41 4.33 -5.01 -11.16
N GLY A 42 4.84 -5.14 -12.37
CA GLY A 42 5.84 -6.13 -12.81
C GLY A 42 5.22 -7.40 -13.38
N SER A 43 4.12 -7.89 -12.81
CA SER A 43 3.46 -9.15 -13.20
C SER A 43 2.00 -9.15 -12.75
N ASP A 44 1.12 -9.82 -13.50
CA ASP A 44 -0.28 -10.05 -13.13
C ASP A 44 -0.47 -11.25 -12.19
N THR A 45 0.55 -12.10 -12.05
CA THR A 45 0.54 -13.32 -11.22
C THR A 45 1.48 -13.22 -10.02
N THR A 46 2.61 -12.54 -10.19
CA THR A 46 3.66 -12.34 -9.17
C THR A 46 4.04 -10.86 -9.03
N PRO A 47 3.07 -9.96 -8.77
CA PRO A 47 3.35 -8.53 -8.69
C PRO A 47 4.33 -8.21 -7.56
N SER A 48 5.20 -7.24 -7.83
CA SER A 48 6.04 -6.62 -6.80
C SER A 48 5.25 -5.64 -5.92
N HIS A 49 4.24 -5.01 -6.51
CA HIS A 49 3.39 -4.03 -5.83
C HIS A 49 1.93 -4.19 -6.26
N VAL A 50 1.03 -3.93 -5.32
CA VAL A 50 -0.41 -3.83 -5.53
C VAL A 50 -0.83 -2.42 -5.15
N ILE A 51 -1.45 -1.69 -6.08
CA ILE A 51 -1.91 -0.32 -5.84
C ILE A 51 -3.42 -0.29 -5.96
N ASP A 52 -4.11 0.02 -4.87
CA ASP A 52 -5.55 0.23 -4.90
C ASP A 52 -5.84 1.73 -5.01
N VAL A 53 -6.49 2.12 -6.11
CA VAL A 53 -6.82 3.51 -6.40
C VAL A 53 -8.30 3.73 -6.13
N THR A 54 -8.63 4.54 -5.14
CA THR A 54 -10.02 4.84 -4.74
C THR A 54 -10.25 6.35 -4.66
N LYS A 55 -10.00 7.06 -5.78
CA LYS A 55 -10.01 8.54 -5.85
C LYS A 55 -11.23 9.18 -5.21
N LYS A 56 -12.45 8.69 -5.52
CA LYS A 56 -13.71 9.22 -4.93
C LYS A 56 -13.83 9.03 -3.41
N ALA A 57 -13.20 8.00 -2.85
CA ALA A 57 -13.14 7.80 -1.41
C ALA A 57 -12.01 8.63 -0.76
N GLY A 58 -11.14 9.25 -1.57
CA GLY A 58 -10.04 10.07 -1.11
C GLY A 58 -8.80 9.28 -0.71
N TRP A 59 -8.59 8.07 -1.26
CA TRP A 59 -7.47 7.20 -0.86
C TRP A 59 -6.78 6.51 -2.03
N VAL A 60 -5.46 6.32 -1.88
CA VAL A 60 -4.64 5.40 -2.67
C VAL A 60 -3.79 4.58 -1.70
N SER A 61 -3.78 3.25 -1.82
CA SER A 61 -2.89 2.41 -1.03
C SER A 61 -1.90 1.65 -1.91
N VAL A 62 -0.67 1.50 -1.43
CA VAL A 62 0.41 0.76 -2.11
C VAL A 62 0.89 -0.34 -1.17
N GLY A 63 0.61 -1.59 -1.51
CA GLY A 63 1.18 -2.76 -0.86
C GLY A 63 2.43 -3.23 -1.59
N PHE A 64 3.54 -3.38 -0.86
CA PHE A 64 4.77 -3.98 -1.35
C PHE A 64 4.78 -5.45 -0.97
N LEU A 65 5.05 -6.30 -1.95
CA LEU A 65 4.98 -7.74 -1.80
C LEU A 65 6.38 -8.36 -1.71
N ASP A 66 6.54 -9.36 -0.85
CA ASP A 66 7.72 -10.21 -0.81
C ASP A 66 7.66 -11.34 -1.86
N GLU A 67 8.65 -12.23 -1.88
CA GLU A 67 8.72 -13.36 -2.82
C GLU A 67 7.55 -14.35 -2.65
N GLU A 68 6.95 -14.39 -1.46
CA GLU A 68 5.75 -15.18 -1.17
C GLU A 68 4.46 -14.40 -1.46
N LEU A 69 4.52 -13.18 -1.99
CA LEU A 69 3.39 -12.30 -2.24
C LEU A 69 2.64 -11.86 -0.96
N ARG A 70 3.35 -11.80 0.18
CA ARG A 70 2.84 -11.22 1.44
C ARG A 70 3.13 -9.72 1.47
N GLU A 71 2.17 -8.94 1.97
CA GLU A 71 2.29 -7.48 2.07
C GLU A 71 3.12 -7.07 3.29
N TYR A 72 4.45 -6.99 3.12
CA TYR A 72 5.37 -6.62 4.20
C TYR A 72 5.43 -5.11 4.45
N LEU A 73 5.05 -4.29 3.46
CA LEU A 73 4.98 -2.84 3.61
C LEU A 73 3.68 -2.33 2.96
N LEU A 74 2.96 -1.46 3.66
CA LEU A 74 1.76 -0.78 3.18
C LEU A 74 1.94 0.72 3.34
N TYR A 75 1.74 1.46 2.26
CA TYR A 75 1.53 2.90 2.29
C TYR A 75 0.07 3.22 2.03
N SER A 76 -0.50 4.12 2.83
CA SER A 76 -1.84 4.65 2.65
C SER A 76 -1.77 6.15 2.49
N PHE A 77 -2.10 6.61 1.29
CA PHE A 77 -2.14 8.02 0.93
C PHE A 77 -3.55 8.56 0.99
N LYS A 78 -3.71 9.67 1.73
CA LYS A 78 -4.91 10.49 1.72
C LYS A 78 -4.85 11.47 0.55
N LEU A 79 -5.94 11.58 -0.19
CA LEU A 79 -6.12 12.62 -1.21
C LEU A 79 -6.54 13.92 -0.54
N LEU A 80 -5.72 14.95 -0.72
CA LEU A 80 -5.96 16.32 -0.32
C LEU A 80 -6.58 17.13 -1.47
N ALA A 81 -6.81 18.42 -1.23
CA ALA A 81 -7.21 19.33 -2.30
C ALA A 81 -6.16 19.37 -3.42
N ASN A 82 -6.59 19.78 -4.62
CA ASN A 82 -5.72 19.96 -5.80
C ASN A 82 -5.01 18.68 -6.28
N ASP A 83 -5.63 17.50 -6.09
CA ASP A 83 -5.07 16.21 -6.51
C ASP A 83 -3.67 15.92 -5.90
N GLN A 84 -3.41 16.42 -4.69
CA GLN A 84 -2.21 16.10 -3.93
C GLN A 84 -2.47 14.90 -3.01
N LEU A 85 -1.52 13.98 -2.94
CA LEU A 85 -1.51 12.85 -2.01
C LEU A 85 -0.62 13.18 -0.81
N PHE A 86 -1.05 12.74 0.38
CA PHE A 86 -0.27 12.77 1.61
C PHE A 86 -0.21 11.37 2.21
N LEU A 87 1.00 10.85 2.43
CA LEU A 87 1.22 9.59 3.12
C LEU A 87 0.83 9.74 4.59
N SER A 88 -0.37 9.27 4.95
CA SER A 88 -0.90 9.39 6.31
C SER A 88 -0.61 8.15 7.15
N MET A 89 -0.30 7.02 6.52
CA MET A 89 0.02 5.79 7.24
C MET A 89 1.02 4.93 6.47
N ALA A 90 2.01 4.42 7.20
CA ALA A 90 2.88 3.35 6.75
C ALA A 90 2.81 2.16 7.72
N VAL A 91 2.74 0.93 7.22
CA VAL A 91 2.77 -0.28 8.05
C VAL A 91 3.90 -1.18 7.54
N HIS A 92 4.89 -1.43 8.38
CA HIS A 92 5.89 -2.47 8.16
C HIS A 92 5.46 -3.74 8.90
N ARG A 93 5.62 -4.90 8.28
CA ARG A 93 5.25 -6.21 8.85
C ARG A 93 6.39 -7.18 8.72
N GLU A 94 6.60 -7.92 9.78
CA GLU A 94 7.47 -9.09 9.81
C GLU A 94 6.61 -10.34 9.99
N PHE A 95 7.06 -11.45 9.43
CA PHE A 95 6.32 -12.70 9.43
C PHE A 95 7.06 -13.74 10.26
N ALA A 96 6.32 -14.52 11.02
CA ALA A 96 6.88 -15.63 11.77
C ALA A 96 7.40 -16.72 10.83
N LEU A 97 8.48 -17.39 11.25
CA LEU A 97 9.15 -18.41 10.46
C LEU A 97 8.29 -19.67 10.28
N ASN A 98 7.65 -20.13 11.35
CA ASN A 98 6.79 -21.31 11.30
C ASN A 98 5.32 -20.91 11.23
N GLU A 99 4.54 -21.64 10.44
CA GLU A 99 3.10 -21.42 10.34
C GLU A 99 2.41 -21.53 11.71
N GLY A 100 1.55 -20.56 12.01
CA GLY A 100 0.75 -20.54 13.24
C GLY A 100 1.45 -19.87 14.44
N GLU A 101 2.71 -19.46 14.30
CA GLU A 101 3.41 -18.68 15.34
C GLU A 101 3.07 -17.18 15.28
N GLY A 102 2.58 -16.68 14.13
CA GLY A 102 2.13 -15.32 13.92
C GLY A 102 0.61 -15.19 13.77
N ALA A 103 0.15 -13.96 13.54
CA ALA A 103 -1.27 -13.63 13.43
C ALA A 103 -1.80 -13.66 11.99
N GLY A 104 -3.02 -14.19 11.83
CA GLY A 104 -3.79 -14.16 10.59
C GLY A 104 -3.17 -14.99 9.45
N PHE A 105 -3.76 -14.88 8.25
CA PHE A 105 -3.34 -15.68 7.09
C PHE A 105 -1.94 -15.34 6.57
N MET A 106 -1.37 -14.18 6.94
CA MET A 106 0.00 -13.78 6.57
C MET A 106 1.04 -14.23 7.60
N ASN A 107 0.63 -14.80 8.73
CA ASN A 107 1.52 -15.22 9.80
C ASN A 107 2.37 -14.07 10.37
N VAL A 108 1.77 -12.89 10.61
CA VAL A 108 2.50 -11.69 11.06
C VAL A 108 3.01 -11.87 12.49
N SER A 109 4.33 -11.76 12.71
CA SER A 109 4.94 -11.79 14.04
C SER A 109 4.96 -10.42 14.70
N ASN A 110 5.30 -9.40 13.91
CA ASN A 110 5.46 -8.02 14.35
C ASN A 110 4.91 -7.04 13.31
N GLY A 111 4.38 -5.92 13.77
CA GLY A 111 3.93 -4.81 12.94
C GLY A 111 4.37 -3.48 13.52
N THR A 112 4.91 -2.60 12.69
CA THR A 112 5.16 -1.20 13.05
C THR A 112 4.29 -0.31 12.19
N THR A 113 3.39 0.43 12.80
CA THR A 113 2.51 1.40 12.12
C THR A 113 2.93 2.81 12.45
N TYR A 114 3.21 3.59 11.42
CA TYR A 114 3.45 5.02 11.50
C TYR A 114 2.18 5.74 11.06
N LEU A 115 1.65 6.63 11.89
CA LEU A 115 0.50 7.48 11.59
C LEU A 115 1.00 8.92 11.52
N PHE A 116 1.09 9.46 10.30
CA PHE A 116 1.62 10.79 10.05
C PHE A 116 0.49 11.82 10.04
N ASN A 117 0.72 12.96 10.68
CA ASN A 117 -0.11 14.15 10.55
C ASN A 117 0.61 15.22 9.70
N GLU A 118 -0.16 16.11 9.08
CA GLU A 118 0.35 17.18 8.21
C GLU A 118 1.15 18.26 8.98
N ASP A 119 1.13 18.24 10.32
CA ASP A 119 1.93 19.11 11.19
C ASP A 119 3.27 18.47 11.61
N GLY A 120 3.57 17.27 11.10
CA GLY A 120 4.78 16.50 11.41
C GLY A 120 4.68 15.64 12.68
N ASN A 121 3.61 15.77 13.47
CA ASN A 121 3.38 14.86 14.61
C ASN A 121 3.09 13.46 14.08
N THR A 122 3.80 12.47 14.63
CA THR A 122 3.71 11.08 14.19
C THR A 122 3.49 10.18 15.38
N VAL A 123 2.47 9.33 15.30
CA VAL A 123 2.26 8.24 16.26
C VAL A 123 2.90 6.98 15.69
N VAL A 124 3.76 6.34 16.47
CA VAL A 124 4.39 5.06 16.14
C VAL A 124 3.78 3.99 17.03
N ARG A 125 3.21 2.96 16.41
CA ARG A 125 2.65 1.78 17.09
C ARG A 125 3.48 0.56 16.74
N GLU A 126 4.05 -0.08 17.74
CA GLU A 126 4.79 -1.32 17.60
C GLU A 126 3.99 -2.44 18.25
N GLU A 127 3.64 -3.45 17.45
CA GLU A 127 2.80 -4.57 17.88
C GLU A 127 3.57 -5.87 17.66
N ARG A 128 3.73 -6.65 18.72
CA ARG A 128 4.13 -8.06 18.67
C ARG A 128 2.89 -8.89 18.91
N PHE A 129 2.66 -9.91 18.08
CA PHE A 129 1.42 -10.70 18.17
C PHE A 129 1.53 -11.89 19.14
N ASN A 130 2.75 -12.40 19.42
CA ASN A 130 2.94 -13.56 20.28
C ASN A 130 4.27 -13.52 21.10
N PRO A 131 4.22 -13.43 22.45
CA PRO A 131 3.05 -12.99 23.21
C PRO A 131 2.61 -11.59 22.76
N HIS A 132 1.33 -11.30 22.93
CA HIS A 132 0.79 -10.00 22.52
C HIS A 132 1.38 -8.87 23.35
N LEU A 133 1.94 -7.87 22.66
CA LEU A 133 2.46 -6.64 23.23
C LEU A 133 2.19 -5.51 22.24
N LEU A 134 1.66 -4.40 22.73
CA LEU A 134 1.43 -3.18 21.95
C LEU A 134 2.07 -2.01 22.68
N GLU A 135 2.95 -1.31 21.97
CA GLU A 135 3.59 -0.08 22.42
C GLU A 135 3.20 1.06 21.49
N GLU A 136 2.93 2.24 22.06
CA GLU A 136 2.61 3.45 21.32
C GLU A 136 3.53 4.57 21.80
N SER A 137 4.09 5.32 20.86
CA SER A 137 4.90 6.50 21.13
C SER A 137 4.56 7.63 20.16
N GLU A 138 4.87 8.86 20.57
CA GLU A 138 4.73 10.04 19.74
C GLU A 138 6.10 10.65 19.44
N THR A 139 6.28 11.11 18.21
CA THR A 139 7.50 11.76 17.76
C THR A 139 7.18 12.84 16.73
N LYS A 140 8.20 13.60 16.32
CA LYS A 140 8.14 14.51 15.18
C LYS A 140 9.08 14.06 14.09
N VAL A 141 8.60 14.03 12.86
CA VAL A 141 9.38 13.67 11.69
C VAL A 141 9.28 14.77 10.64
N ASP A 142 10.31 14.88 9.80
CA ASP A 142 10.17 15.67 8.58
C ASP A 142 9.25 14.92 7.61
N ILE A 143 8.13 15.56 7.25
CA ILE A 143 7.11 15.01 6.36
C ILE A 143 7.20 15.56 4.93
N SER A 144 8.24 16.34 4.60
CA SER A 144 8.38 16.93 3.27
C SER A 144 8.39 15.88 2.15
N GLY A 145 8.88 14.66 2.43
CA GLY A 145 8.86 13.50 1.52
C GLY A 145 7.53 12.72 1.45
N ASN A 146 6.54 13.07 2.29
CA ASN A 146 5.25 12.37 2.37
C ASN A 146 4.22 12.86 1.34
N TYR A 147 4.56 13.87 0.54
CA TYR A 147 3.67 14.44 -0.46
C TYR A 147 3.98 13.92 -1.86
N GLU A 148 2.93 13.61 -2.63
CA GLU A 148 3.03 13.22 -4.03
C GLU A 148 1.91 13.87 -4.84
N ALA A 149 2.08 14.01 -6.15
CA ALA A 149 0.94 14.27 -7.02
C ALA A 149 0.11 12.98 -7.18
N PHE A 150 -1.20 13.11 -7.38
CA PHE A 150 -2.03 11.98 -7.79
C PHE A 150 -1.46 11.40 -9.09
N PRO A 151 -1.23 10.07 -9.16
CA PRO A 151 -0.52 9.47 -10.28
C PRO A 151 -1.30 9.62 -11.58
N ALA A 152 -0.61 9.89 -12.68
CA ALA A 152 -1.22 9.77 -14.00
C ALA A 152 -1.47 8.29 -14.34
N PHE A 153 -2.49 8.01 -15.15
CA PHE A 153 -2.77 6.62 -15.55
C PHE A 153 -1.57 5.97 -16.24
N GLY A 154 -1.05 4.89 -15.64
CA GLY A 154 0.11 4.14 -16.14
C GLY A 154 1.45 4.61 -15.56
N ASP A 155 1.49 5.74 -14.85
CA ASP A 155 2.68 6.24 -14.19
C ASP A 155 2.49 6.27 -12.66
N TYR A 156 3.00 5.22 -12.02
CA TYR A 156 2.90 5.01 -10.58
C TYR A 156 4.26 5.04 -9.88
N GLN A 157 5.33 5.42 -10.59
CA GLN A 157 6.70 5.31 -10.07
C GLN A 157 6.91 6.17 -8.82
N SER A 158 6.24 7.33 -8.75
CA SER A 158 6.37 8.24 -7.63
C SER A 158 5.88 7.63 -6.31
N ILE A 159 4.77 6.89 -6.33
CA ILE A 159 4.12 6.36 -5.13
C ILE A 159 4.68 5.01 -4.65
N ILE A 160 5.46 4.30 -5.49
CA ILE A 160 6.08 3.00 -5.14
C ILE A 160 7.54 3.12 -4.65
N ARG A 161 8.03 4.33 -4.36
CA ARG A 161 9.36 4.54 -3.77
C ARG A 161 9.36 4.10 -2.30
N LYS A 162 10.31 3.23 -1.92
CA LYS A 162 10.45 2.75 -0.53
C LYS A 162 11.00 3.82 0.40
N GLU A 163 12.10 4.46 0.01
CA GLU A 163 12.73 5.52 0.80
C GLU A 163 11.91 6.81 0.65
N ARG A 164 11.41 7.32 1.77
CA ARG A 164 10.66 8.58 1.90
C ARG A 164 11.18 9.37 3.07
#